data_AF-F8UBY5-F1
#
_entry.id   AF-F8UBY5-F1
#
_cell.length_a   1.000
_cell.length_b   1.000
_cell.length_c   1.000
_cell.angle_alpha   90.00
_cell.angle_beta   90.00
_cell.angle_gamma   90.00
#
_symmetry.space_group_name_H-M   'P 1'
#
loop_
_entity.id
_entity.type
_entity.pdbx_description
1 polymer ?
#
loop_
_entity_poly.entity_id
_entity_poly.type
_entity_poly.pdbx_seq_one_letter_code
_entity_poly.pdbx_strand_id
1 'polypeptide(L)'
;QVMYMYYLLGYRLMEEDISVARKEVIAENTYLLTLDGDIDFRPSAVRTLVDRMKVNKDLGSVCGRIHPLGTGPLVWFQKFEYAIGHWLQKSTEHTIGCVLCSPGCFALFRAKALMDHNVMRKYATVPEEARHFVQYDQG
;
A
#
# COMPACT_ATOMS: atom_id res chain seq x y z
N GLN A 1 5.34 -8.79 -1.04
CA GLN A 1 5.95 -7.48 -1.40
C GLN A 1 6.37 -6.63 -0.19
N VAL A 2 5.59 -6.59 0.90
CA VAL A 2 5.89 -5.81 2.13
C VAL A 2 7.26 -6.14 2.74
N MET A 3 7.69 -7.41 2.73
CA MET A 3 8.98 -7.83 3.26
C MET A 3 10.17 -7.15 2.56
N TYR A 4 10.09 -6.96 1.24
CA TYR A 4 11.14 -6.28 0.47
C TYR A 4 11.23 -4.79 0.83
N MET A 5 10.08 -4.13 0.96
CA MET A 5 10.00 -2.74 1.40
C MET A 5 10.57 -2.56 2.81
N TYR A 6 10.24 -3.48 3.72
CA TYR A 6 10.78 -3.48 5.08
C TYR A 6 12.30 -3.64 5.09
N TYR A 7 12.84 -4.59 4.31
CA TYR A 7 14.29 -4.79 4.20
C TYR A 7 14.99 -3.53 3.65
N LEU A 8 14.45 -2.94 2.58
CA LEU A 8 14.99 -1.73 1.98
C LEU A 8 15.01 -0.56 2.97
N LEU A 9 13.92 -0.36 3.72
CA LEU A 9 13.84 0.68 4.75
C LEU A 9 14.77 0.39 5.93
N GLY A 10 14.91 -0.88 6.33
CA GLY A 10 15.88 -1.32 7.32
C GLY A 10 17.30 -0.93 6.92
N TYR A 11 17.72 -1.30 5.72
CA TYR A 11 19.05 -0.98 5.19
C TYR A 11 19.29 0.54 5.07
N ARG A 12 18.28 1.29 4.59
CA ARG A 12 18.44 2.73 4.33
C ARG A 12 18.28 3.63 5.55
N LEU A 13 17.56 3.21 6.58
CA LEU A 13 17.18 4.07 7.71
C LEU A 13 17.55 3.49 9.08
N MET A 14 17.46 2.17 9.25
CA MET A 14 17.73 1.54 10.55
C MET A 14 19.22 1.32 10.79
N GLU A 15 20.02 1.14 9.74
CA GLU A 15 21.49 0.98 9.83
C GLU A 15 22.23 2.30 10.06
N GLU A 16 21.57 3.46 9.92
CA GLU A 16 22.20 4.76 10.18
C GLU A 16 22.44 4.99 11.69
N ASP A 17 23.60 5.55 12.03
CA ASP A 17 23.98 5.91 13.41
C ASP A 17 23.35 7.25 13.85
N ILE A 18 22.01 7.26 13.89
CA ILE A 18 21.19 8.40 14.32
C ILE A 18 20.25 7.98 15.45
N SER A 19 19.83 8.94 16.27
CA SER A 19 18.94 8.67 17.41
C SER A 19 17.60 8.07 16.96
N VAL A 20 17.00 7.23 17.81
CA VAL A 20 15.71 6.58 17.53
C VAL A 20 14.62 7.60 17.22
N ALA A 21 14.55 8.68 18.00
CA ALA A 21 13.61 9.78 17.77
C ALA A 21 13.81 10.43 16.38
N ARG A 22 15.06 10.51 15.89
CA ARG A 22 15.34 11.04 14.56
C ARG A 22 14.90 10.06 13.47
N LYS A 23 15.11 8.75 13.65
CA LYS A 23 14.63 7.70 12.74
C LYS A 23 13.11 7.73 12.58
N GLU A 24 12.37 7.92 13.68
CA GLU A 24 10.91 8.03 13.63
C GLU A 24 10.42 9.22 12.79
N VAL A 25 11.02 10.40 12.98
CA VAL A 25 10.66 11.60 12.20
C VAL A 25 10.97 11.41 10.72
N ILE A 26 12.09 10.76 10.38
CA ILE A 26 12.43 10.46 8.98
C ILE A 26 11.45 9.44 8.41
N ALA A 27 11.12 8.38 9.15
CA ALA A 27 10.16 7.36 8.72
C ALA A 27 8.75 7.93 8.51
N GLU A 28 8.32 8.90 9.32
CA GLU A 28 7.03 9.56 9.17
C GLU A 28 6.93 10.37 7.87
N ASN A 29 8.05 10.94 7.41
CA ASN A 29 8.15 11.76 6.20
C ASN A 29 8.72 11.02 4.99
N THR A 30 8.98 9.72 5.11
CA THR A 30 9.47 8.88 4.01
C THR A 30 8.31 8.08 3.43
N TYR A 31 8.21 8.11 2.10
CA TYR A 31 7.16 7.44 1.36
C TYR A 31 7.75 6.56 0.26
N LEU A 32 7.18 5.37 0.08
CA LEU A 32 7.53 4.44 -0.99
C LEU A 32 6.42 4.44 -2.04
N LEU A 33 6.74 4.85 -3.26
CA LEU A 33 5.82 4.81 -4.40
C LEU A 33 6.07 3.51 -5.18
N THR A 34 5.04 2.66 -5.30
CA THR A 34 5.05 1.46 -6.14
C THR A 34 4.24 1.69 -7.40
N LEU A 35 4.80 1.25 -8.52
CA LEU A 35 4.26 1.43 -9.86
C LEU A 35 4.42 0.14 -10.65
N ASP A 36 3.40 -0.23 -11.42
CA ASP A 36 3.55 -1.28 -12.44
C ASP A 36 4.19 -0.68 -13.71
N GLY A 37 4.93 -1.50 -14.46
CA GLY A 37 5.74 -1.04 -15.59
C GLY A 37 4.93 -0.51 -16.79
N ASP A 38 3.63 -0.80 -16.85
CA ASP A 38 2.69 -0.39 -17.90
C ASP A 38 1.84 0.84 -17.51
N ILE A 39 2.19 1.51 -16.42
CA ILE A 39 1.38 2.59 -15.84
C ILE A 39 1.93 3.95 -16.22
N ASP A 40 1.09 4.71 -16.91
CA ASP A 40 1.31 6.12 -17.15
C ASP A 40 0.57 6.95 -16.07
N PHE A 41 1.29 7.89 -15.46
CA PHE A 41 0.73 8.74 -14.41
C PHE A 41 1.12 10.20 -14.62
N ARG A 42 0.20 11.10 -14.27
CA ARG A 42 0.46 12.55 -14.29
C ARG A 42 1.15 12.98 -12.99
N PRO A 43 2.07 13.96 -13.02
CA PRO A 43 2.68 14.51 -11.80
C PRO A 43 1.65 15.01 -10.77
N SER A 44 0.51 15.52 -11.23
CA SER A 44 -0.60 15.94 -10.37
C SER A 44 -1.25 14.79 -9.58
N ALA A 45 -1.21 13.56 -10.11
CA ALA A 45 -1.70 12.38 -9.41
C ALA A 45 -0.82 12.06 -8.20
N VAL A 46 0.50 12.09 -8.36
CA VAL A 46 1.45 11.90 -7.25
C VAL A 46 1.25 12.97 -6.18
N ARG A 47 1.09 14.23 -6.59
CA ARG A 47 0.81 15.34 -5.65
C ARG A 47 -0.46 15.07 -4.84
N THR A 48 -1.51 14.59 -5.49
CA THR A 48 -2.77 14.23 -4.82
C THR A 48 -2.57 13.11 -3.80
N LEU A 49 -1.79 12.07 -4.11
CA LEU A 49 -1.47 11.01 -3.15
C LEU A 49 -0.72 11.56 -1.93
N VAL A 50 0.31 12.36 -2.16
CA VAL A 50 1.10 12.97 -1.08
C VAL A 50 0.26 13.91 -0.22
N ASP A 51 -0.62 14.70 -0.83
CA ASP A 51 -1.51 15.60 -0.09
C ASP A 51 -2.45 14.80 0.83
N ARG A 52 -2.98 13.66 0.37
CA ARG A 52 -3.79 12.77 1.23
C ARG A 52 -2.99 12.16 2.38
N MET A 53 -1.74 11.76 2.13
CA MET A 53 -0.84 11.28 3.17
C MET A 53 -0.46 12.38 4.18
N LYS A 54 -0.39 13.65 3.76
CA LYS A 54 -0.11 14.77 4.68
C LYS A 54 -1.30 15.09 5.58
N VAL A 55 -2.53 14.95 5.09
CA VAL A 55 -3.75 15.22 5.86
C VAL A 55 -3.90 14.25 7.04
N ASN A 56 -3.58 12.97 6.84
CA ASN A 56 -3.69 11.97 7.90
C ASN A 56 -2.34 11.27 8.15
N LYS A 57 -1.73 11.54 9.30
CA LYS A 57 -0.45 10.97 9.73
C LYS A 57 -0.53 9.48 10.05
N ASP A 58 -1.70 8.99 10.45
CA ASP A 58 -1.95 7.58 10.76
C ASP A 58 -2.27 6.76 9.50
N LEU A 59 -2.35 7.41 8.34
CA LEU A 59 -2.56 6.75 7.06
C LEU A 59 -1.29 6.01 6.62
N GLY A 60 -1.39 4.68 6.55
CA GLY A 60 -0.28 3.81 6.16
C GLY A 60 -0.07 3.66 4.65
N SER A 61 -1.14 3.76 3.84
CA SER A 61 -1.02 3.73 2.38
C SER A 61 -2.18 4.45 1.68
N VAL A 62 -1.94 4.91 0.45
CA VAL A 62 -2.96 5.44 -0.48
C VAL A 62 -2.72 4.85 -1.85
N CYS A 63 -3.80 4.45 -2.52
CA CYS A 63 -3.76 4.00 -3.91
C CYS A 63 -4.53 4.97 -4.81
N GLY A 64 -4.02 5.22 -6.01
CA GLY A 64 -4.77 5.93 -7.03
C GLY A 64 -5.82 5.06 -7.69
N ARG A 65 -6.78 5.72 -8.36
CA ARG A 65 -7.73 5.02 -9.22
C ARG A 65 -7.10 4.78 -10.59
N ILE A 66 -7.27 3.58 -11.09
CA ILE A 66 -6.69 3.12 -12.35
C ILE A 66 -7.79 3.11 -13.40
N HIS A 67 -7.46 3.60 -14.59
CA HIS A 67 -8.37 3.63 -15.71
C HIS A 67 -7.71 2.94 -16.91
N PRO A 68 -8.17 1.75 -17.31
CA PRO A 68 -7.61 1.06 -18.46
C PRO A 68 -7.90 1.87 -19.73
N LEU A 69 -6.84 2.11 -20.50
CA LEU A 69 -6.87 2.80 -21.79
C LEU A 69 -6.96 1.75 -22.92
N GLY A 70 -7.65 2.10 -24.01
CA GLY A 70 -7.81 1.22 -25.17
C GLY A 70 -9.27 0.98 -25.59
N THR A 71 -9.46 0.13 -26.59
CA THR A 71 -10.75 -0.22 -27.19
C THR A 71 -10.91 -1.73 -27.35
N GLY A 72 -12.16 -2.20 -27.35
CA GLY A 72 -12.49 -3.61 -27.59
C GLY A 72 -13.05 -4.36 -26.36
N PRO A 73 -13.54 -5.60 -26.57
CA PRO A 73 -14.23 -6.38 -25.54
C PRO A 73 -13.40 -6.66 -24.29
N LEU A 74 -12.09 -6.86 -24.46
CA LEU A 74 -11.15 -7.11 -23.35
C LEU A 74 -11.04 -5.89 -22.43
N VAL A 75 -10.96 -4.68 -22.99
CA VAL A 75 -10.90 -3.44 -22.21
C VAL A 75 -12.23 -3.19 -21.48
N TRP A 76 -13.36 -3.55 -22.08
CA TRP A 76 -14.67 -3.44 -21.41
C TRP A 76 -14.77 -4.40 -20.23
N PHE A 77 -14.29 -5.63 -20.39
CA PHE A 77 -14.22 -6.61 -19.31
C PHE A 77 -13.33 -6.12 -18.18
N GLN A 78 -12.12 -5.63 -18.49
CA GLN A 78 -11.23 -5.02 -17.50
C GLN A 78 -11.91 -3.85 -16.77
N LYS A 79 -12.56 -2.93 -17.50
CA LYS A 79 -13.30 -1.80 -16.89
C LYS A 79 -14.37 -2.28 -15.92
N PHE A 80 -15.07 -3.36 -16.26
CA PHE A 80 -16.09 -3.96 -15.40
C PHE A 80 -15.46 -4.58 -14.15
N GLU A 81 -14.41 -5.38 -14.28
CA GLU A 81 -13.70 -5.95 -13.13
C GLU A 81 -13.13 -4.87 -12.19
N TYR A 82 -12.48 -3.84 -12.74
CA TYR A 82 -11.98 -2.71 -11.96
C TYR A 82 -13.10 -1.93 -11.27
N ALA A 83 -14.27 -1.79 -11.90
CA ALA A 83 -15.43 -1.13 -11.29
C ALA A 83 -16.01 -1.96 -10.15
N ILE A 84 -16.14 -3.28 -10.32
CA ILE A 84 -16.57 -4.19 -9.25
C ILE A 84 -15.57 -4.19 -8.10
N GLY A 85 -14.28 -4.30 -8.37
CA GLY A 85 -13.24 -4.23 -7.34
C GLY A 85 -13.31 -2.92 -6.56
N HIS A 86 -13.53 -1.80 -7.26
CA HIS A 86 -13.65 -0.50 -6.62
C HIS A 86 -14.92 -0.35 -5.77
N TRP A 87 -16.07 -0.86 -6.22
CA TRP A 87 -17.33 -0.67 -5.50
C TRP A 87 -17.59 -1.72 -4.42
N LEU A 88 -17.21 -2.98 -4.67
CA LEU A 88 -17.49 -4.09 -3.77
C LEU A 88 -16.30 -4.37 -2.84
N GLN A 89 -15.09 -4.46 -3.39
CA GLN A 89 -13.90 -4.85 -2.65
C GLN A 89 -13.47 -3.73 -1.70
N LYS A 90 -13.41 -2.46 -2.14
CA LYS A 90 -13.08 -1.34 -1.25
C LYS A 90 -14.13 -1.10 -0.15
N SER A 91 -15.41 -1.35 -0.42
CA SER A 91 -16.48 -1.27 0.60
C SER A 91 -16.36 -2.40 1.63
N THR A 92 -15.95 -3.59 1.19
CA THR A 92 -15.70 -4.73 2.08
C THR A 92 -14.43 -4.52 2.92
N GLU A 93 -13.35 -4.02 2.31
CA GLU A 93 -12.11 -3.64 3.00
C GLU A 93 -12.34 -2.55 4.06
N HIS A 94 -13.21 -1.58 3.78
CA HIS A 94 -13.62 -0.58 4.77
C HIS A 94 -14.36 -1.21 5.97
N THR A 95 -15.17 -2.25 5.72
CA THR A 95 -15.90 -2.97 6.78
C THR A 95 -14.96 -3.86 7.62
N ILE A 96 -13.93 -4.43 7.00
CA ILE A 96 -12.93 -5.30 7.66
C ILE A 96 -11.83 -4.46 8.34
N GLY A 97 -11.69 -3.18 7.99
CA GLY A 97 -10.64 -2.29 8.51
C GLY A 97 -9.25 -2.64 7.99
N CYS A 98 -9.15 -3.43 6.91
CA CYS A 98 -7.91 -3.88 6.31
C CYS A 98 -8.02 -3.83 4.79
N VAL A 99 -7.03 -3.22 4.14
CA VAL A 99 -6.92 -3.23 2.67
C VAL A 99 -6.30 -4.57 2.29
N LEU A 100 -7.09 -5.44 1.68
CA LEU A 100 -6.69 -6.80 1.27
C LEU A 100 -5.79 -6.74 0.04
N CYS A 101 -6.02 -5.78 -0.86
CA CYS A 101 -5.12 -5.51 -1.97
C CYS A 101 -5.06 -4.00 -2.27
N SER A 102 -3.90 -3.41 -2.03
CA SER A 102 -3.54 -2.13 -2.65
C SER A 102 -3.14 -2.46 -4.09
N PRO A 103 -3.92 -2.05 -5.11
CA PRO A 103 -3.57 -2.38 -6.49
C PRO A 103 -2.17 -1.83 -6.80
N GLY A 104 -1.25 -2.74 -7.15
CA GLY A 104 0.19 -2.48 -7.31
C GLY A 104 0.54 -1.44 -8.38
N CYS A 105 -0.43 -1.10 -9.23
CA CYS A 105 -0.25 -0.19 -10.35
C CYS A 105 0.08 1.25 -9.95
N PHE A 106 -0.45 1.78 -8.84
CA PHE A 106 -0.14 3.15 -8.38
C PHE A 106 -0.46 3.34 -6.89
N ALA A 107 0.49 2.98 -6.02
CA ALA A 107 0.29 3.02 -4.57
C ALA A 107 1.46 3.67 -3.83
N LEU A 108 1.14 4.43 -2.78
CA LEU A 108 2.10 5.15 -1.94
C LEU A 108 1.99 4.64 -0.51
N PHE A 109 3.10 4.17 0.06
CA PHE A 109 3.17 3.61 1.41
C PHE A 109 4.02 4.50 2.33
N ARG A 110 3.60 4.69 3.58
CA ARG A 110 4.40 5.40 4.59
C ARG A 110 5.40 4.45 5.23
N ALA A 111 6.67 4.84 5.29
CA ALA A 111 7.71 4.02 5.92
C ALA A 111 7.39 3.69 7.38
N LYS A 112 6.91 4.67 8.17
CA LYS A 112 6.47 4.45 9.55
C LYS A 112 5.44 3.32 9.70
N ALA A 113 4.47 3.22 8.78
CA ALA A 113 3.44 2.18 8.86
C ALA A 113 3.96 0.80 8.47
N LEU A 114 4.95 0.74 7.56
CA LEU A 114 5.60 -0.51 7.18
C LEU A 114 6.60 -1.00 8.23
N MET A 115 7.22 -0.06 8.95
CA MET A 115 8.21 -0.32 10.00
C MET A 115 7.59 -0.50 11.39
N ASP A 116 6.26 -0.47 11.50
CA ASP A 116 5.59 -0.60 12.78
C ASP A 116 5.90 -1.96 13.44
N HIS A 117 5.93 -1.97 14.76
CA HIS A 117 6.29 -3.14 15.53
C HIS A 117 5.33 -4.29 15.23
N ASN A 118 5.89 -5.48 15.01
CA ASN A 118 5.17 -6.72 14.70
C ASN A 118 4.51 -6.83 13.33
N VAL A 119 4.71 -5.92 12.37
CA VAL A 119 4.21 -6.14 11.00
C VAL A 119 4.77 -7.45 10.44
N MET A 120 6.08 -7.64 10.49
CA MET A 120 6.73 -8.87 10.01
C MET A 120 6.35 -10.11 10.84
N ARG A 121 6.19 -9.94 12.16
CA ARG A 121 5.79 -11.04 13.05
C ARG A 121 4.36 -11.50 12.77
N LYS A 122 3.45 -10.56 12.53
CA LYS A 122 2.03 -10.81 12.25
C LYS A 122 1.81 -11.58 10.95
N TYR A 123 2.63 -11.34 9.92
CA TYR A 123 2.59 -12.12 8.67
C TYR A 123 3.38 -13.43 8.74
N ALA A 124 4.28 -13.60 9.72
CA ALA A 124 5.01 -14.85 9.93
C ALA A 124 4.32 -15.80 10.92
N THR A 125 3.28 -15.36 11.62
CA THR A 125 2.49 -16.21 12.53
C THR A 125 1.54 -17.11 11.77
N VAL A 126 1.49 -18.39 12.17
CA VAL A 126 0.55 -19.38 11.62
C VAL A 126 -0.89 -18.91 11.89
N PRO A 127 -1.75 -18.84 10.86
CA PRO A 127 -3.14 -18.44 11.04
C PRO A 127 -3.92 -19.53 11.77
N GLU A 128 -4.51 -19.21 12.93
CA GLU A 128 -5.37 -20.13 13.71
C GLU A 128 -6.86 -19.75 13.67
N GLU A 129 -7.19 -18.51 13.31
CA GLU A 129 -8.57 -17.99 13.27
C GLU A 129 -8.99 -17.65 11.84
N ALA A 130 -10.29 -17.73 11.53
CA ALA A 130 -10.82 -17.48 10.19
C ALA A 130 -10.38 -16.12 9.59
N ARG A 131 -10.29 -15.07 10.42
CA ARG A 131 -9.79 -13.75 10.00
C ARG A 131 -8.30 -13.76 9.64
N HIS A 132 -7.50 -14.61 10.27
CA HIS A 132 -6.06 -14.71 10.04
C HIS A 132 -5.77 -15.37 8.69
N PHE A 133 -6.55 -16.38 8.30
CA PHE A 133 -6.43 -16.98 6.96
C PHE A 133 -6.70 -15.95 5.85
N VAL A 134 -7.62 -15.01 6.07
CA VAL A 134 -7.91 -13.95 5.09
C VAL A 134 -6.86 -12.84 5.09
N GLN A 135 -6.28 -12.52 6.25
CA GLN A 135 -5.37 -11.38 6.40
C GLN A 135 -3.89 -11.72 6.26
N TYR A 136 -3.46 -12.93 6.65
CA TYR A 136 -2.03 -13.29 6.72
C TYR A 136 -1.60 -14.18 5.55
N ASP A 137 -2.52 -14.99 4.99
CA ASP A 137 -2.22 -16.01 3.99
C ASP A 137 -2.41 -15.53 2.53
N GLN A 138 -2.74 -14.25 2.33
CA GLN A 138 -2.88 -13.66 0.98
C GLN A 138 -1.53 -13.15 0.41
N GLY A 139 -0.49 -13.97 0.56
CA GLY A 139 0.84 -13.72 0.00
C GLY A 139 0.87 -13.75 -1.52
#